data_AF-A0A3M2Y742-F1
#
_entry.id   AF-A0A3M2Y742-F1
#
_cell.length_a   1.000
_cell.length_b   1.000
_cell.length_c   1.000
_cell.angle_alpha   90.00
_cell.angle_beta   90.00
_cell.angle_gamma   90.00
#
_symmetry.space_group_name_H-M   'P 1'
#
loop_
_entity.id
_entity.type
_entity.pdbx_description
1 polymer ?
#
loop_
_entity_poly.entity_id
_entity_poly.type
_entity_poly.pdbx_seq_one_letter_code
_entity_poly.pdbx_strand_id
1 'polypeptide(L)'
;AGASFGQFAIHEDDSVADYSLKIFDTTLHTLMEVRENLDPHALQQAVTAMAGANRVEFYGFGASGAVAADAQHKFFRLLLTAAAYSDPHMQAMSAVTLKPTDVAVCISQSGRSKDLLITANLVRESGATLITLCPSQTP
;
A
#
# COMPACT_ATOMS: atom_id res chain seq x y z
N ALA A 1 12.03 -7.53 -31.72
CA ALA A 1 13.21 -7.10 -30.94
C ALA A 1 12.73 -6.80 -29.54
N GLY A 2 12.71 -7.81 -28.67
CA GLY A 2 12.26 -7.68 -27.28
C GLY A 2 13.42 -7.24 -26.42
N ALA A 3 13.32 -6.06 -25.83
CA ALA A 3 14.29 -5.58 -24.86
C ALA A 3 14.17 -6.43 -23.58
N SER A 4 15.31 -6.91 -23.11
CA SER A 4 15.48 -7.71 -21.90
C SER A 4 15.20 -6.84 -20.67
N PHE A 5 14.15 -7.19 -19.91
CA PHE A 5 13.69 -6.47 -18.73
C PHE A 5 14.55 -6.82 -17.52
N GLY A 6 15.52 -5.97 -17.20
CA GLY A 6 16.42 -6.12 -16.07
C GLY A 6 16.23 -5.02 -15.04
N GLN A 7 16.12 -5.43 -13.78
CA GLN A 7 16.47 -4.63 -12.62
C GLN A 7 17.85 -3.97 -12.87
N PHE A 8 17.96 -2.67 -12.59
CA PHE A 8 19.05 -1.76 -13.00
C PHE A 8 20.45 -2.35 -12.97
N ALA A 9 21.23 -2.08 -14.01
CA ALA A 9 22.68 -2.06 -13.89
C ALA A 9 23.11 -0.61 -13.62
N ILE A 10 23.21 -0.27 -12.33
CA ILE A 10 24.05 0.85 -11.90
C ILE A 10 25.48 0.35 -12.05
N HIS A 11 26.30 1.06 -12.81
CA HIS A 11 27.68 0.68 -13.07
C HIS A 11 28.62 1.52 -12.21
N GLU A 12 29.76 0.94 -11.81
CA GLU A 12 30.76 1.65 -11.00
C GLU A 12 31.30 2.92 -11.70
N ASP A 13 31.27 2.94 -13.04
CA ASP A 13 31.75 4.05 -13.86
C ASP A 13 30.68 5.14 -14.14
N ASP A 14 29.46 4.99 -13.62
CA ASP A 14 28.41 5.98 -13.80
C ASP A 14 28.73 7.29 -13.05
N SER A 15 28.53 8.42 -13.74
CA SER A 15 28.67 9.74 -13.11
C SER A 15 27.44 10.09 -12.26
N VAL A 16 27.55 11.14 -11.44
CA VAL A 16 26.42 11.68 -10.66
C VAL A 16 25.27 12.15 -11.57
N ALA A 17 25.58 12.65 -12.77
CA ALA A 17 24.58 13.01 -13.75
C ALA A 17 23.84 11.77 -14.28
N ASP A 18 24.57 10.68 -14.53
CA ASP A 18 24.00 9.41 -14.97
C ASP A 18 23.09 8.81 -13.89
N TYR A 19 23.49 8.83 -12.62
CA TYR A 19 22.63 8.40 -11.51
C TYR A 19 21.32 9.19 -11.46
N SER A 20 21.41 10.52 -11.59
CA SER A 20 20.24 11.38 -11.56
C SER A 20 19.27 11.01 -12.68
N LEU A 21 19.76 10.90 -13.92
CA LEU A 21 18.94 10.49 -15.07
C LEU A 21 18.32 9.10 -14.86
N LYS A 22 19.15 8.11 -14.49
CA LYS A 22 18.69 6.72 -14.29
C LYS A 22 17.61 6.62 -13.21
N ILE A 23 17.73 7.34 -12.08
CA ILE A 23 16.73 7.33 -11.01
C ILE A 23 15.41 7.94 -11.47
N PHE A 24 15.46 9.08 -12.17
CA PHE A 24 14.25 9.71 -12.69
C PHE A 24 13.57 8.85 -13.76
N ASP A 25 14.32 8.33 -14.72
CA ASP A 25 13.80 7.44 -15.77
C ASP A 25 13.17 6.18 -15.17
N THR A 26 13.81 5.61 -14.15
CA THR A 26 13.27 4.49 -13.37
C THR A 26 11.93 4.84 -12.75
N THR A 27 11.87 5.99 -12.06
CA THR A 27 10.65 6.42 -11.37
C THR A 27 9.53 6.66 -12.38
N LEU A 28 9.82 7.31 -13.50
CA LEU A 28 8.87 7.51 -14.60
C LEU A 28 8.37 6.19 -15.15
N HIS A 29 9.27 5.23 -15.37
CA HIS A 29 8.90 3.91 -15.86
C HIS A 29 7.96 3.19 -14.88
N THR A 30 8.28 3.15 -13.59
CA THR A 30 7.42 2.55 -12.57
C THR A 30 6.05 3.25 -12.50
N LEU A 31 6.00 4.59 -12.62
CA LEU A 31 4.73 5.31 -12.66
C LEU A 31 3.90 4.95 -13.89
N MET A 32 4.54 4.76 -15.05
CA MET A 32 3.87 4.29 -16.26
C MET A 32 3.34 2.86 -16.07
N GLU A 33 4.15 1.94 -15.53
CA GLU A 33 3.70 0.58 -15.25
C GLU A 33 2.51 0.54 -14.30
N VAL A 34 2.53 1.34 -13.23
CA VAL A 34 1.38 1.46 -12.31
C VAL A 34 0.16 1.94 -13.09
N ARG A 35 0.28 3.00 -13.90
CA ARG A 35 -0.84 3.53 -14.70
C ARG A 35 -1.45 2.46 -15.61
N GLU A 36 -0.64 1.66 -16.29
CA GLU A 36 -1.13 0.64 -17.22
C GLU A 36 -1.76 -0.57 -16.50
N ASN A 37 -1.35 -0.87 -15.26
CA ASN A 37 -1.83 -2.01 -14.48
C ASN A 37 -2.94 -1.66 -13.48
N LEU A 38 -3.31 -0.38 -13.34
CA LEU A 38 -4.40 0.03 -12.46
C LEU A 38 -5.74 -0.52 -12.98
N ASP A 39 -6.42 -1.29 -12.14
CA ASP A 39 -7.80 -1.71 -12.38
C ASP A 39 -8.78 -0.61 -11.90
N PRO A 40 -9.47 0.10 -12.80
CA PRO A 40 -10.42 1.15 -12.42
C PRO A 40 -11.60 0.62 -11.60
N HIS A 41 -11.98 -0.64 -11.79
CA HIS A 41 -13.08 -1.25 -11.05
C HIS A 41 -12.68 -1.50 -9.58
N ALA A 42 -11.51 -2.10 -9.35
CA ALA A 42 -10.97 -2.28 -8.00
C ALA A 42 -10.79 -0.93 -7.27
N LEU A 43 -10.29 0.09 -7.98
CA LEU A 43 -10.20 1.45 -7.43
C LEU A 43 -11.57 2.02 -7.05
N GLN A 44 -12.59 1.89 -7.90
CA GLN A 44 -13.93 2.37 -7.61
C GLN A 44 -14.52 1.66 -6.38
N GLN A 45 -14.31 0.35 -6.24
CA GLN A 45 -14.76 -0.41 -5.07
C GLN A 45 -14.07 0.07 -3.79
N ALA A 46 -12.74 0.26 -3.83
CA ALA A 46 -11.97 0.76 -2.70
C ALA A 46 -12.41 2.18 -2.28
N VAL A 47 -12.60 3.09 -3.24
CA VAL A 47 -13.08 4.45 -2.99
C VAL A 47 -14.48 4.44 -2.38
N THR A 48 -15.39 3.62 -2.91
CA THR A 48 -16.76 3.53 -2.41
C THR A 48 -16.80 3.00 -0.97
N ALA A 49 -16.02 1.96 -0.68
CA ALA A 49 -15.91 1.40 0.67
C ALA A 49 -15.35 2.43 1.66
N MET A 50 -14.25 3.12 1.32
CA MET A 50 -13.64 4.11 2.19
C MET A 50 -14.51 5.36 2.40
N ALA A 51 -15.23 5.81 1.37
CA ALA A 51 -16.09 6.99 1.47
C ALA A 51 -17.32 6.78 2.37
N GLY A 52 -17.80 5.54 2.49
CA GLY A 52 -18.91 5.16 3.36
C GLY A 52 -18.48 4.66 4.75
N ALA A 53 -17.18 4.58 5.02
CA ALA A 53 -16.66 4.02 6.26
C ALA A 53 -16.76 5.00 7.44
N ASN A 54 -17.03 4.47 8.63
CA ASN A 54 -16.95 5.26 9.86
C ASN A 54 -15.49 5.56 10.25
N ARG A 55 -14.59 4.64 9.91
CA ARG A 55 -13.16 4.68 10.19
C ARG A 55 -12.39 3.97 9.08
N VAL A 56 -11.27 4.54 8.66
CA VAL A 56 -10.33 3.94 7.72
C VAL A 56 -8.97 3.82 8.39
N GLU A 57 -8.43 2.61 8.48
CA GLU A 57 -7.11 2.37 9.07
C GLU A 57 -6.09 1.88 8.04
N PHE A 58 -4.84 2.32 8.16
CA PHE A 58 -3.75 1.97 7.25
C PHE A 58 -2.67 1.21 7.99
N TYR A 59 -2.32 0.03 7.49
CA TYR A 59 -1.34 -0.87 8.12
C TYR A 59 -0.19 -1.15 7.16
N GLY A 60 1.04 -1.05 7.66
CA GLY A 60 2.23 -1.35 6.88
C GLY A 60 3.50 -1.22 7.71
N PHE A 61 4.58 -1.88 7.26
CA PHE A 61 5.87 -1.90 7.96
C PHE A 61 6.96 -1.19 7.15
N GLY A 62 7.96 -0.64 7.83
CA GLY A 62 9.10 0.03 7.18
C GLY A 62 8.66 1.11 6.18
N ALA A 63 9.13 1.03 4.94
CA ALA A 63 8.74 1.94 3.86
C ALA A 63 7.22 1.95 3.60
N SER A 64 6.55 0.79 3.71
CA SER A 64 5.08 0.72 3.58
C SER A 64 4.37 1.40 4.77
N GLY A 65 5.00 1.45 5.94
CA GLY A 65 4.52 2.23 7.09
C GLY A 65 4.57 3.74 6.83
N ALA A 66 5.60 4.23 6.14
CA ALA A 66 5.66 5.63 5.72
C ALA A 66 4.54 5.99 4.73
N VAL A 67 4.20 5.09 3.80
CA VAL A 67 3.05 5.24 2.89
C VAL A 67 1.74 5.25 3.68
N ALA A 68 1.58 4.38 4.68
CA ALA A 68 0.41 4.36 5.56
C ALA A 68 0.24 5.69 6.33
N ALA A 69 1.33 6.25 6.87
CA ALA A 69 1.30 7.53 7.56
C ALA A 69 0.96 8.71 6.63
N ASP A 70 1.52 8.72 5.41
CA ASP A 70 1.16 9.70 4.38
C ASP A 70 -0.32 9.58 3.96
N ALA A 71 -0.83 8.35 3.84
CA ALA A 71 -2.25 8.11 3.60
C ALA A 71 -3.12 8.66 4.73
N GLN A 72 -2.82 8.36 6.00
CA GLN A 72 -3.54 8.95 7.14
C GLN A 72 -3.57 10.49 7.05
N HIS A 73 -2.42 11.12 6.81
CA HIS A 73 -2.33 12.58 6.71
C HIS A 73 -3.19 13.15 5.57
N LYS A 74 -3.19 12.50 4.40
CA LYS A 74 -4.02 12.91 3.24
C LYS A 74 -5.50 12.70 3.50
N PHE A 75 -5.87 11.58 4.12
CA PHE A 75 -7.27 11.23 4.37
C PHE A 75 -7.91 12.09 5.47
N PHE A 76 -7.13 12.62 6.41
CA PHE A 76 -7.62 13.66 7.32
C PHE A 76 -8.11 14.91 6.58
N ARG A 77 -7.43 15.31 5.48
CA ARG A 77 -7.89 16.44 4.65
C ARG A 77 -9.18 16.15 3.90
N LEU A 78 -9.54 14.86 3.77
CA LEU A 78 -10.81 14.40 3.19
C LEU A 78 -11.91 14.21 4.24
N LEU A 79 -11.66 14.63 5.49
CA LEU A 79 -12.60 14.54 6.62
C LEU A 79 -12.97 13.11 7.01
N LEU A 80 -12.15 12.13 6.64
CA LEU A 80 -12.30 10.75 7.10
C LEU A 80 -11.61 10.56 8.45
N THR A 81 -12.22 9.77 9.33
CA THR A 81 -11.56 9.29 10.55
C THR A 81 -10.48 8.29 10.15
N ALA A 82 -9.23 8.74 10.09
CA ALA A 82 -8.11 7.97 9.60
C ALA A 82 -7.06 7.69 10.69
N ALA A 83 -6.51 6.48 10.71
CA ALA A 83 -5.40 6.09 11.57
C ALA A 83 -4.37 5.27 10.79
N ALA A 84 -3.09 5.36 11.14
CA ALA A 84 -2.05 4.48 10.61
C ALA A 84 -1.26 3.83 11.74
N TYR A 85 -0.94 2.55 11.57
CA TYR A 85 -0.18 1.77 12.54
C TYR A 85 0.91 0.96 11.84
N SER A 86 2.13 1.08 12.33
CA SER A 86 3.29 0.31 11.86
C SER A 86 3.85 -0.65 12.91
N ASP A 87 3.38 -0.57 14.15
CA ASP A 87 3.70 -1.56 15.17
C ASP A 87 2.76 -2.76 15.05
N PRO A 88 3.27 -4.01 15.03
CA PRO A 88 2.46 -5.20 14.79
C PRO A 88 1.44 -5.45 15.92
N HIS A 89 1.79 -5.12 17.17
CA HIS A 89 0.86 -5.29 18.29
C HIS A 89 -0.28 -4.26 18.22
N MET A 90 0.05 -3.00 17.91
CA MET A 90 -0.94 -1.95 17.71
C MET A 90 -1.89 -2.26 16.55
N GLN A 91 -1.36 -2.77 15.43
CA GLN A 91 -2.17 -3.22 14.30
C GLN A 91 -3.15 -4.33 14.72
N ALA A 92 -2.67 -5.37 15.40
CA ALA A 92 -3.53 -6.46 15.86
C ALA A 92 -4.60 -5.98 16.85
N MET A 93 -4.22 -5.16 17.83
CA MET A 93 -5.16 -4.56 18.79
C MET A 93 -6.21 -3.69 18.09
N SER A 94 -5.83 -2.92 17.08
CA SER A 94 -6.77 -2.09 16.34
C SER A 94 -7.71 -2.94 15.48
N ALA A 95 -7.16 -3.92 14.77
CA ALA A 95 -7.90 -4.80 13.86
C ALA A 95 -9.06 -5.53 14.54
N VAL A 96 -8.86 -6.04 15.77
CA VAL A 96 -9.93 -6.72 16.52
C VAL A 96 -11.05 -5.78 17.01
N THR A 97 -10.82 -4.46 17.00
CA THR A 97 -11.83 -3.46 17.37
C THR A 97 -12.62 -2.94 16.17
N LEU A 98 -12.26 -3.34 14.95
CA LEU A 98 -12.96 -2.94 13.75
C LEU A 98 -14.38 -3.49 13.73
N LYS A 99 -15.26 -2.76 13.05
CA LYS A 99 -16.66 -3.12 12.87
C LYS A 99 -16.94 -3.32 11.38
N PRO A 100 -18.07 -3.95 11.01
CA PRO A 100 -18.47 -4.11 9.60
C PRO A 100 -18.62 -2.81 8.81
N THR A 101 -18.68 -1.66 9.49
CA THR A 101 -18.75 -0.31 8.91
C THR A 101 -17.39 0.38 8.81
N ASP A 102 -16.31 -0.30 9.18
CA ASP A 102 -14.94 0.20 9.11
C ASP A 102 -14.19 -0.45 7.93
N VAL A 103 -13.10 0.21 7.52
CA VAL A 103 -12.19 -0.26 6.47
C VAL A 103 -10.77 -0.33 7.02
N ALA A 104 -10.03 -1.37 6.67
CA ALA A 104 -8.58 -1.42 6.86
C ALA A 104 -7.86 -1.64 5.52
N VAL A 105 -6.77 -0.92 5.33
CA VAL A 105 -5.91 -0.96 4.15
C VAL A 105 -4.54 -1.50 4.53
N CYS A 106 -4.25 -2.74 4.11
CA CYS A 106 -2.95 -3.38 4.33
C CYS A 106 -2.02 -3.11 3.15
N ILE A 107 -0.88 -2.46 3.41
CA ILE A 107 0.12 -2.08 2.40
C ILE A 107 1.35 -2.97 2.54
N SER A 108 1.68 -3.72 1.49
CA SER A 108 2.86 -4.59 1.49
C SER A 108 3.46 -4.73 0.11
N GLN A 109 4.73 -4.34 -0.02
CA GLN A 109 5.48 -4.53 -1.27
C GLN A 109 5.64 -6.02 -1.63
N SER A 110 5.82 -6.90 -0.64
CA SER A 110 6.03 -8.33 -0.89
C SER A 110 4.73 -9.14 -0.92
N GLY A 111 3.65 -8.61 -0.33
CA GLY A 111 2.40 -9.33 -0.06
C GLY A 111 2.58 -10.53 0.88
N ARG A 112 3.71 -10.63 1.60
CA ARG A 112 4.10 -11.84 2.35
C ARG A 112 4.59 -11.55 3.77
N SER A 113 4.48 -10.31 4.23
CA SER A 113 4.85 -9.92 5.60
C SER A 113 4.00 -10.71 6.61
N LYS A 114 4.62 -11.63 7.35
CA LYS A 114 3.92 -12.54 8.28
C LYS A 114 3.02 -11.80 9.26
N ASP A 115 3.54 -10.75 9.89
CA ASP A 115 2.78 -9.94 10.85
C ASP A 115 1.60 -9.22 10.19
N LEU A 116 1.76 -8.77 8.92
CA LEU A 116 0.66 -8.11 8.21
C LEU A 116 -0.42 -9.10 7.79
N LEU A 117 -0.03 -10.32 7.40
CA LEU A 117 -0.97 -11.40 7.10
C LEU A 117 -1.81 -11.76 8.33
N ILE A 118 -1.19 -11.81 9.51
CA ILE A 118 -1.91 -12.00 10.78
C ILE A 118 -2.91 -10.86 10.99
N THR A 119 -2.48 -9.60 10.89
CA THR A 119 -3.37 -8.43 10.99
C THR A 119 -4.50 -8.49 9.96
N ALA A 120 -4.22 -8.81 8.70
CA ALA A 120 -5.21 -8.89 7.64
C ALA A 120 -6.28 -9.96 7.94
N ASN A 121 -5.89 -11.10 8.51
CA ASN A 121 -6.85 -12.12 8.96
C ASN A 121 -7.73 -11.60 10.10
N LEU A 122 -7.16 -10.90 11.09
CA LEU A 122 -7.93 -10.29 12.17
C LEU A 122 -8.96 -9.26 11.66
N VAL A 123 -8.59 -8.46 10.65
CA VAL A 123 -9.54 -7.55 9.98
C VAL A 123 -10.71 -8.34 9.39
N ARG A 124 -10.43 -9.42 8.66
CA ARG A 124 -11.49 -10.26 8.07
C ARG A 124 -12.39 -10.88 9.14
N GLU A 125 -11.81 -11.35 10.24
CA GLU A 125 -12.55 -11.93 11.37
C GLU A 125 -13.44 -10.90 12.09
N SER A 126 -13.03 -9.63 12.14
CA SER A 126 -13.85 -8.53 12.68
C SER A 126 -15.07 -8.19 11.82
N GLY A 127 -15.13 -8.69 10.58
CA GLY A 127 -16.18 -8.39 9.60
C GLY A 127 -16.00 -7.04 8.89
N ALA A 128 -14.94 -6.30 9.18
CA ALA A 128 -14.59 -5.06 8.50
C ALA A 128 -14.14 -5.31 7.05
N THR A 129 -14.19 -4.26 6.23
CA THR A 129 -13.73 -4.35 4.85
C THR A 129 -12.21 -4.31 4.81
N LEU A 130 -11.59 -5.37 4.27
CA LEU A 130 -10.15 -5.44 4.03
C LEU A 130 -9.82 -5.02 2.59
N ILE A 131 -8.97 -4.02 2.43
CA ILE A 131 -8.35 -3.63 1.16
C ILE A 131 -6.86 -3.95 1.25
N THR A 132 -6.28 -4.52 0.19
CA THR A 132 -4.84 -4.80 0.10
C THR A 132 -4.20 -4.00 -1.02
N LEU A 133 -3.04 -3.42 -0.73
CA LEU A 133 -2.15 -2.79 -1.71
C LEU A 133 -0.85 -3.59 -1.75
N CYS A 134 -0.81 -4.58 -2.64
CA CYS A 134 0.29 -5.52 -2.79
C CYS A 134 0.32 -6.13 -4.21
N PRO A 135 1.40 -6.84 -4.60
CA PRO A 135 1.42 -7.59 -5.86
C PRO A 135 0.26 -8.58 -5.94
N SER A 136 -0.25 -8.81 -7.15
CA SER A 136 -1.31 -9.80 -7.37
C SER A 136 -0.82 -11.22 -7.06
N GLN A 137 -1.76 -12.11 -6.71
CA GLN A 137 -1.49 -13.54 -6.41
C GLN A 137 -0.54 -13.79 -5.23
N THR A 138 -0.44 -12.84 -4.30
CA THR A 138 0.19 -13.06 -2.99
C THR A 138 -0.86 -13.53 -1.97
N PRO A 139 -0.46 -14.22 -0.88
CA PRO A 139 -1.35 -14.69 0.17
C PRO A 139 -2.20 -13.59 0.83
#